data_AF-A0A2G2DHG2-F1
#
_entry.id   AF-A0A2G2DHG2-F1
#
_cell.length_a   1.000
_cell.length_b   1.000
_cell.length_c   1.000
_cell.angle_alpha   90.00
_cell.angle_beta   90.00
_cell.angle_gamma   90.00
#
_symmetry.space_group_name_H-M   'P 1'
#
loop_
_entity.id
_entity.type
_entity.pdbx_description
1 polymer ?
#
loop_
_entity_poly.entity_id
_entity_poly.type
_entity_poly.pdbx_seq_one_letter_code
_entity_poly.pdbx_strand_id
1 'polypeptide(L)'
;MLANGEPSWQVLVASLWLFLTALASSAAGGYIAGRMRSRWNDAAKSEVEFRDGVHGLSVWAVSTVAVAAVAAFGAALAGLGVETGTGEEVPANVVEYTRTLTVVYGFATGAAAALGAGAAWWFASLGGSHRDEATDVNLLTPRFLRR
;
A
#
# COMPACT_ATOMS: atom_id res chain seq x y z
N MET A 1 18.37 5.97 -15.07
CA MET A 1 19.71 5.91 -14.44
C MET A 1 20.61 6.89 -15.15
N LEU A 2 21.48 7.56 -14.41
CA LEU A 2 22.51 8.43 -14.97
C LEU A 2 23.71 7.59 -15.44
N ALA A 3 24.59 8.18 -16.27
CA ALA A 3 25.77 7.50 -16.82
C ALA A 3 26.79 7.03 -15.76
N ASN A 4 26.72 7.59 -14.55
CA ASN A 4 27.54 7.26 -13.39
C ASN A 4 26.94 6.14 -12.50
N GLY A 5 25.79 5.57 -12.88
CA GLY A 5 25.13 4.53 -12.08
C GLY A 5 24.29 5.06 -10.91
N GLU A 6 23.99 6.35 -10.84
CA GLU A 6 23.08 6.88 -9.82
C GLU A 6 21.60 6.81 -10.27
N PRO A 7 20.65 6.63 -9.35
CA PRO A 7 19.22 6.77 -9.66
C PRO A 7 18.96 8.16 -10.22
N SER A 8 18.43 8.23 -11.44
CA SER A 8 17.99 9.51 -12.01
C SER A 8 16.83 10.05 -11.19
N TRP A 9 16.72 11.38 -11.06
CA TRP A 9 15.67 12.02 -10.25
C TRP A 9 14.25 11.51 -10.59
N GLN A 10 14.00 11.19 -11.86
CA GLN A 10 12.76 10.59 -12.35
C GLN A 10 12.41 9.27 -11.64
N VAL A 11 13.40 8.41 -11.39
CA VAL A 11 13.21 7.13 -10.68
C VAL A 11 12.80 7.41 -9.24
N LEU A 12 13.50 8.34 -8.56
CA LEU A 12 13.17 8.71 -7.18
C LEU A 12 11.75 9.27 -7.06
N VAL A 13 11.34 10.15 -7.98
CA VAL A 13 9.98 10.69 -8.00
C VAL A 13 8.94 9.63 -8.34
N ALA A 14 9.20 8.76 -9.32
CA ALA A 14 8.30 7.67 -9.65
C ALA A 14 8.13 6.71 -8.46
N SER A 15 9.23 6.31 -7.81
CA SER A 15 9.18 5.46 -6.61
C SER A 15 8.45 6.12 -5.45
N LEU A 16 8.71 7.41 -5.19
CA LEU A 16 8.01 8.17 -4.15
C LEU A 16 6.52 8.28 -4.46
N TRP A 17 6.15 8.57 -5.71
CA TRP A 17 4.76 8.65 -6.15
C TRP A 17 4.02 7.33 -5.96
N LEU A 18 4.64 6.21 -6.37
CA LEU A 18 4.05 4.87 -6.19
C LEU A 18 3.92 4.52 -4.71
N PHE A 19 4.92 4.85 -3.90
CA PHE A 19 4.85 4.66 -2.45
C PHE A 19 3.69 5.44 -1.83
N LEU A 20 3.57 6.73 -2.14
CA LEU A 20 2.50 7.58 -1.63
C LEU A 20 1.12 7.07 -2.07
N THR A 21 0.99 6.63 -3.32
CA THR A 21 -0.25 6.05 -3.85
C THR A 21 -0.61 4.76 -3.12
N ALA A 22 0.35 3.86 -2.93
CA ALA A 22 0.14 2.61 -2.21
C ALA A 22 -0.24 2.86 -0.73
N LEU A 23 0.42 3.81 -0.08
CA LEU A 23 0.13 4.21 1.30
C LEU A 23 -1.27 4.81 1.42
N ALA A 24 -1.64 5.74 0.54
CA ALA A 24 -2.96 6.36 0.51
C ALA A 24 -4.06 5.35 0.20
N SER A 25 -3.84 4.43 -0.75
CA SER A 25 -4.78 3.36 -1.06
C SER A 25 -4.97 2.40 0.12
N SER A 26 -3.88 2.07 0.83
CA SER A 26 -3.93 1.21 2.02
C SER A 26 -4.71 1.88 3.16
N ALA A 27 -4.46 3.17 3.40
CA ALA A 27 -5.21 3.98 4.35
C ALA A 27 -6.70 4.06 4.00
N ALA A 28 -7.04 4.37 2.74
CA ALA A 28 -8.42 4.47 2.29
C ALA A 28 -9.16 3.14 2.38
N GLY A 29 -8.54 2.03 1.94
CA GLY A 29 -9.11 0.70 2.04
C GLY A 29 -9.33 0.26 3.49
N GLY A 30 -8.36 0.53 4.37
CA GLY A 30 -8.49 0.31 5.81
C GLY A 30 -9.67 1.08 6.40
N TYR A 31 -9.78 2.38 6.11
CA TYR A 31 -10.87 3.22 6.58
C TYR A 31 -12.25 2.67 6.20
N ILE A 32 -12.42 2.27 4.93
CA ILE A 32 -13.67 1.69 4.45
C ILE A 32 -13.96 0.37 5.16
N ALA A 33 -12.94 -0.48 5.37
CA ALA A 33 -13.09 -1.75 6.07
C ALA A 33 -13.63 -1.56 7.50
N GLY A 34 -13.08 -0.60 8.24
CA GLY A 34 -13.56 -0.26 9.59
C GLY A 34 -15.01 0.23 9.61
N ARG A 35 -15.45 0.94 8.56
CA ARG A 35 -16.83 1.45 8.43
C ARG A 35 -17.86 0.34 8.14
N MET A 36 -17.46 -0.74 7.46
CA MET A 36 -18.37 -1.80 6.99
C MET A 36 -18.72 -2.87 8.03
N ARG A 37 -17.99 -2.95 9.16
CA ARG A 37 -18.28 -3.91 10.23
C ARG A 37 -19.72 -3.71 10.77
N SER A 38 -20.34 -4.74 11.33
CA SER A 38 -21.60 -4.60 12.09
C SER A 38 -21.32 -4.32 13.58
N ARG A 39 -22.17 -3.51 14.23
CA ARG A 39 -22.00 -3.17 15.65
C ARG A 39 -22.49 -4.31 16.54
N TRP A 40 -21.63 -4.79 17.44
CA TRP A 40 -22.02 -5.63 18.57
C TRP A 40 -21.84 -4.82 19.85
N ASN A 41 -22.97 -4.41 20.45
CA ASN A 41 -23.03 -3.37 21.47
C ASN A 41 -22.44 -3.77 22.84
N ASP A 42 -22.05 -5.04 23.01
CA ASP A 42 -21.55 -5.58 24.29
C ASP A 42 -20.02 -5.79 24.31
N ALA A 43 -19.30 -5.41 23.24
CA ALA A 43 -17.85 -5.61 23.14
C ALA A 43 -17.04 -4.49 23.82
N ALA A 44 -15.92 -4.87 24.46
CA ALA A 44 -14.95 -3.91 24.98
C ALA A 44 -14.29 -3.07 23.86
N LYS A 45 -13.91 -1.82 24.16
CA LYS A 45 -13.31 -0.90 23.17
C LYS A 45 -12.03 -1.43 22.52
N SER A 46 -11.18 -2.12 23.29
CA SER A 46 -9.94 -2.72 22.77
C SER A 46 -10.21 -3.87 21.79
N GLU A 47 -11.27 -4.63 22.01
CA GLU A 47 -11.69 -5.70 21.09
C GLU A 47 -12.26 -5.13 19.79
N VAL A 48 -13.01 -4.03 19.90
CA VAL A 48 -13.49 -3.28 18.73
C VAL A 48 -12.31 -2.79 17.88
N GLU A 49 -11.33 -2.12 18.50
CA GLU A 49 -10.15 -1.62 17.80
C GLU A 49 -9.33 -2.74 17.15
N PHE A 50 -9.12 -3.85 17.86
CA PHE A 50 -8.41 -5.01 17.32
C PHE A 50 -9.10 -5.58 16.08
N ARG A 51 -10.43 -5.76 16.13
CA ARG A 51 -11.20 -6.28 14.99
C ARG A 51 -11.18 -5.36 13.79
N ASP A 52 -11.30 -4.06 14.02
CA ASP A 52 -11.24 -3.06 12.96
C ASP A 52 -9.84 -3.06 12.32
N GLY A 53 -8.78 -3.10 13.14
CA GLY A 53 -7.40 -3.24 12.69
C GLY A 53 -7.15 -4.49 11.83
N VAL A 54 -7.66 -5.65 12.25
CA VAL A 54 -7.54 -6.92 11.49
C VAL A 54 -8.28 -6.85 10.15
N HIS A 55 -9.44 -6.18 10.08
CA HIS A 55 -10.14 -5.97 8.81
C HIS A 55 -9.33 -5.07 7.87
N GLY A 56 -8.73 -4.00 8.41
CA GLY A 56 -7.82 -3.14 7.66
C GLY A 56 -6.63 -3.89 7.10
N LEU A 57 -5.96 -4.70 7.94
CA LEU A 57 -4.84 -5.55 7.51
C LEU A 57 -5.25 -6.57 6.44
N SER A 58 -6.45 -7.14 6.54
CA SER A 58 -6.95 -8.09 5.54
C SER A 58 -7.13 -7.43 4.17
N VAL A 59 -7.70 -6.22 4.14
CA VAL A 59 -7.85 -5.43 2.90
C VAL A 59 -6.49 -5.04 2.33
N TRP A 60 -5.55 -4.62 3.17
CA TRP A 60 -4.18 -4.35 2.77
C TRP A 60 -3.50 -5.60 2.15
N ALA A 61 -3.62 -6.76 2.78
CA ALA A 61 -3.01 -7.99 2.28
C ALA A 61 -3.59 -8.41 0.93
N VAL A 62 -4.92 -8.42 0.80
CA VAL A 62 -5.61 -8.79 -0.45
C VAL A 62 -5.25 -7.82 -1.58
N SER A 63 -5.24 -6.52 -1.32
CA SER A 63 -4.87 -5.52 -2.33
C SER A 63 -3.41 -5.64 -2.77
N THR A 64 -2.49 -5.89 -1.83
CA THR A 64 -1.07 -6.10 -2.13
C THR A 64 -0.86 -7.34 -3.01
N VAL A 65 -1.54 -8.45 -2.70
CA VAL A 65 -1.51 -9.67 -3.53
C VAL A 65 -2.08 -9.40 -4.92
N ALA A 66 -3.18 -8.65 -5.03
CA ALA A 66 -3.75 -8.29 -6.32
C ALA A 66 -2.77 -7.46 -7.17
N VAL A 67 -2.13 -6.45 -6.59
CA VAL A 67 -1.11 -5.64 -7.28
C VAL A 67 0.08 -6.50 -7.71
N ALA A 68 0.55 -7.41 -6.86
CA ALA A 68 1.64 -8.33 -7.19
C ALA A 68 1.26 -9.27 -8.36
N ALA A 69 0.03 -9.78 -8.38
CA ALA A 69 -0.47 -10.63 -9.46
C ALA A 69 -0.55 -9.85 -10.80
N VAL A 70 -1.06 -8.61 -10.77
CA VAL A 70 -1.10 -7.74 -11.96
C VAL A 70 0.30 -7.43 -12.47
N ALA A 71 1.25 -7.12 -11.59
CA ALA A 71 2.63 -6.86 -11.94
C ALA A 71 3.31 -8.09 -12.55
N ALA A 72 3.13 -9.28 -11.95
CA ALA A 72 3.67 -10.53 -12.45
C ALA A 72 3.08 -10.89 -13.84
N PHE A 73 1.78 -10.67 -14.03
CA PHE A 73 1.14 -10.87 -15.32
C PHE A 73 1.68 -9.91 -16.39
N GLY A 74 1.85 -8.64 -16.06
CA GLY A 74 2.44 -7.65 -16.98
C GLY A 74 3.88 -8.02 -17.39
N ALA A 75 4.69 -8.50 -16.44
CA ALA A 75 6.03 -8.99 -16.73
C ALA A 75 6.03 -10.23 -17.64
N ALA A 76 5.11 -11.17 -17.40
CA ALA A 76 4.95 -12.35 -18.25
C ALA A 76 4.59 -11.99 -19.69
N LEU A 77 3.66 -11.02 -19.88
CA LEU A 77 3.30 -10.53 -21.21
C LEU A 77 4.46 -9.84 -21.92
N ALA A 78 5.25 -9.04 -21.20
CA ALA A 78 6.42 -8.37 -21.77
C ALA A 78 7.47 -9.36 -22.30
N GLY A 79 7.63 -10.51 -21.64
CA GLY A 79 8.56 -11.57 -22.06
C GLY A 79 8.18 -12.27 -23.37
N LEU A 80 6.92 -12.21 -23.81
CA LEU A 80 6.46 -12.86 -25.05
C LEU A 80 6.95 -12.17 -26.33
N GLY A 81 7.46 -10.94 -26.24
CA GLY A 81 7.95 -10.16 -27.39
C GLY A 81 9.46 -9.88 -27.39
N VAL A 82 10.21 -10.45 -26.44
CA VAL A 82 11.66 -10.25 -26.33
C VAL A 82 12.39 -11.31 -27.16
N GLU A 83 12.93 -10.91 -28.30
CA GLU A 83 14.00 -11.68 -28.94
C GLU A 83 15.25 -11.54 -28.07
N THR A 84 15.69 -12.64 -27.46
CA THR A 84 16.94 -12.67 -26.69
C THR A 84 18.11 -12.52 -27.65
N GLY A 85 18.57 -11.28 -27.84
CA GLY A 85 19.84 -10.98 -28.50
C GLY A 85 20.99 -11.75 -27.85
N THR A 86 21.94 -12.18 -28.67
CA THR A 86 23.09 -13.00 -28.27
C THR A 86 23.78 -12.45 -27.04
N GLY A 87 24.03 -13.33 -26.05
CA GLY A 87 24.59 -12.99 -24.75
C GLY A 87 25.94 -12.28 -24.81
N GLU A 88 25.90 -10.95 -24.82
CA GLU A 88 27.04 -10.14 -24.41
C GLU A 88 27.35 -10.45 -22.95
N GLU A 89 28.64 -10.64 -22.64
CA GLU A 89 29.09 -10.79 -21.26
C GLU A 89 28.74 -9.51 -20.49
N VAL A 90 27.84 -9.65 -19.52
CA VAL A 90 27.52 -8.57 -18.59
C VAL A 90 28.78 -8.29 -17.77
N PRO A 91 29.34 -7.07 -17.82
CA PRO A 91 30.61 -6.79 -17.16
C PRO A 91 30.47 -6.92 -15.64
N ALA A 92 31.53 -7.39 -14.98
CA ALA A 92 31.52 -7.76 -13.55
C ALA A 92 31.00 -6.64 -12.63
N ASN A 93 31.30 -5.37 -12.96
CA ASN A 93 30.83 -4.20 -12.20
C ASN A 93 29.30 -4.02 -12.26
N VAL A 94 28.65 -4.40 -13.38
CA VAL A 94 27.18 -4.32 -13.52
C VAL A 94 26.52 -5.42 -12.68
N VAL A 95 27.14 -6.60 -12.60
CA VAL A 95 26.64 -7.70 -11.75
C VAL A 95 26.68 -7.32 -10.27
N GLU A 96 27.81 -6.78 -9.77
CA GLU A 96 27.95 -6.35 -8.37
C GLU A 96 26.99 -5.19 -8.02
N TYR A 97 26.85 -4.23 -8.93
CA TYR A 97 25.92 -3.12 -8.77
C TYR A 97 24.47 -3.60 -8.72
N THR A 98 24.07 -4.49 -9.62
CA THR A 98 22.72 -5.08 -9.66
C THR A 98 22.42 -5.86 -8.38
N ARG A 99 23.41 -6.59 -7.84
CA ARG A 99 23.28 -7.31 -6.57
C ARG A 99 22.98 -6.35 -5.41
N THR A 100 23.75 -5.27 -5.30
CA THR A 100 23.55 -4.25 -4.25
C THR A 100 22.17 -3.60 -4.37
N LEU A 101 21.78 -3.19 -5.58
CA LEU A 101 20.46 -2.61 -5.82
C LEU A 101 19.33 -3.57 -5.45
N THR A 102 19.45 -4.85 -5.82
CA THR A 102 18.40 -5.84 -5.53
C THR A 102 18.16 -5.96 -4.02
N VAL A 103 19.22 -5.93 -3.20
CA VAL A 103 19.09 -5.95 -1.74
C VAL A 103 18.41 -4.67 -1.22
N VAL A 104 18.84 -3.49 -1.70
CA VAL A 104 18.27 -2.20 -1.27
C VAL A 104 16.81 -2.07 -1.68
N TYR A 105 16.46 -2.40 -2.92
CA TYR A 105 15.07 -2.36 -3.40
C TYR A 105 14.19 -3.40 -2.70
N GLY A 106 14.73 -4.60 -2.40
CA GLY A 106 14.01 -5.61 -1.62
C GLY A 106 13.66 -5.10 -0.22
N PHE A 107 14.65 -4.51 0.47
CA PHE A 107 14.43 -3.91 1.79
C PHE A 107 13.44 -2.73 1.72
N ALA A 108 13.62 -1.82 0.77
CA ALA A 108 12.76 -0.65 0.61
C ALA A 108 11.31 -1.05 0.30
N THR A 109 11.09 -2.06 -0.53
CA THR A 109 9.76 -2.59 -0.85
C THR A 109 9.11 -3.23 0.39
N GLY A 110 9.88 -3.99 1.18
CA GLY A 110 9.40 -4.55 2.44
C GLY A 110 9.02 -3.47 3.46
N ALA A 111 9.86 -2.45 3.61
CA ALA A 111 9.58 -1.32 4.49
C ALA A 111 8.33 -0.54 4.05
N ALA A 112 8.19 -0.27 2.76
CA ALA A 112 7.00 0.37 2.20
C ALA A 112 5.72 -0.45 2.46
N ALA A 113 5.80 -1.77 2.29
CA ALA A 113 4.69 -2.68 2.58
C ALA A 113 4.29 -2.63 4.07
N ALA A 114 5.27 -2.63 4.98
CA ALA A 114 5.01 -2.52 6.43
C ALA A 114 4.35 -1.19 6.82
N LEU A 115 4.78 -0.08 6.21
CA LEU A 115 4.13 1.23 6.40
C LEU A 115 2.68 1.23 5.87
N GLY A 116 2.44 0.57 4.74
CA GLY A 116 1.09 0.36 4.21
C GLY A 116 0.19 -0.43 5.17
N ALA A 117 0.71 -1.51 5.78
CA ALA A 117 -0.01 -2.29 6.78
C ALA A 117 -0.35 -1.46 8.02
N GLY A 118 0.62 -0.68 8.53
CA GLY A 118 0.40 0.22 9.65
C GLY A 118 -0.65 1.30 9.36
N ALA A 119 -0.62 1.88 8.15
CA ALA A 119 -1.64 2.82 7.71
C ALA A 119 -3.02 2.15 7.61
N ALA A 120 -3.12 0.95 7.04
CA ALA A 120 -4.38 0.23 6.94
C ALA A 120 -4.99 -0.08 8.32
N TRP A 121 -4.17 -0.50 9.30
CA TRP A 121 -4.62 -0.68 10.68
C TRP A 121 -5.16 0.62 11.27
N TRP A 122 -4.34 1.68 11.24
CA TRP A 122 -4.68 2.96 11.86
C TRP A 122 -5.98 3.53 11.30
N PHE A 123 -6.11 3.54 9.97
CA PHE A 123 -7.28 4.09 9.32
C PHE A 123 -8.51 3.19 9.47
N ALA A 124 -8.37 1.87 9.61
CA ALA A 124 -9.49 1.01 9.93
C ALA A 124 -10.03 1.27 11.34
N SER A 125 -9.16 1.40 12.34
CA SER A 125 -9.57 1.81 13.69
C SER A 125 -10.25 3.17 13.70
N LEU A 126 -9.72 4.14 12.93
CA LEU A 126 -10.33 5.46 12.76
C LEU A 126 -11.71 5.40 12.07
N GLY A 127 -11.86 4.58 11.03
CA GLY A 127 -13.13 4.39 10.34
C GLY A 127 -14.18 3.74 11.24
N GLY A 128 -13.77 2.76 12.04
CA GLY A 128 -14.60 2.12 13.06
C GLY A 128 -15.05 3.09 14.14
N SER A 129 -14.15 3.91 14.69
CA SER A 129 -14.50 4.91 15.70
C SER A 129 -15.43 5.98 15.15
N HIS A 130 -15.17 6.51 13.96
CA HIS A 130 -16.05 7.48 13.29
C HIS A 130 -17.45 6.91 13.04
N ARG A 131 -17.52 5.61 12.70
CA ARG A 131 -18.79 4.92 12.66
C ARG A 131 -19.43 4.96 14.02
N ASP A 132 -18.79 4.49 15.06
CA ASP A 132 -19.40 4.23 16.37
C ASP A 132 -19.81 5.49 17.12
N GLU A 133 -19.01 6.55 17.01
CA GLU A 133 -19.28 7.86 17.62
C GLU A 133 -20.31 8.69 16.84
N ALA A 134 -20.71 8.24 15.65
CA ALA A 134 -21.57 8.99 14.74
C ALA A 134 -21.06 10.42 14.57
N THR A 135 -19.76 10.56 14.26
CA THR A 135 -19.13 11.84 13.89
C THR A 135 -19.65 12.28 12.52
N ASP A 136 -20.92 12.62 12.46
CA ASP A 136 -21.56 13.16 11.28
C ASP A 136 -21.12 14.61 11.06
N VAL A 137 -21.04 15.01 9.78
CA VAL A 137 -21.04 16.41 9.31
C VAL A 137 -22.22 17.23 9.86
N ASN A 138 -23.16 16.59 10.56
CA ASN A 138 -24.20 17.21 11.38
C ASN A 138 -23.66 18.20 12.42
N LEU A 139 -22.39 18.12 12.84
CA LEU A 139 -21.76 19.19 13.64
C LEU A 139 -21.60 20.51 12.87
N LEU A 140 -21.42 20.44 11.54
CA LEU A 140 -21.36 21.59 10.63
C LEU A 140 -22.73 21.94 10.03
N THR A 141 -23.71 21.05 10.16
CA THR A 141 -25.05 21.28 9.62
C THR A 141 -25.92 21.90 10.71
N PRO A 142 -26.40 23.14 10.55
CA PRO A 142 -27.24 23.80 11.55
C PRO A 142 -28.45 22.94 11.92
N ARG A 143 -28.84 22.99 13.21
CA ARG A 143 -29.92 22.15 13.78
C ARG A 143 -31.24 22.17 12.99
N PHE A 144 -31.52 23.23 12.25
CA PHE A 144 -32.75 23.40 11.45
C PHE A 144 -32.71 22.76 10.05
N LEU A 145 -31.56 22.24 9.59
CA LEU A 145 -31.42 21.50 8.34
C LEU A 145 -31.37 19.98 8.52
N ARG A 146 -31.40 19.50 9.78
CA ARG A 146 -31.53 18.08 10.10
C ARG A 146 -33.01 17.69 9.90
N ARG A 147 -33.31 16.94 8.84
CA ARG A 147 -34.63 16.33 8.62
C ARG A 147 -34.78 15.04 9.41
#